data_AF-A0A060BU54-F1
#
_entry.id   AF-A0A060BU54-F1
#
_cell.length_a   1.000
_cell.length_b   1.000
_cell.length_c   1.000
_cell.angle_alpha   90.00
_cell.angle_beta   90.00
_cell.angle_gamma   90.00
#
_symmetry.space_group_name_H-M   'P 1'
#
loop_
_entity.id
_entity.type
_entity.pdbx_description
1 polymer ?
#
loop_
_entity_poly.entity_id
_entity_poly.type
_entity_poly.pdbx_seq_one_letter_code
_entity_poly.pdbx_strand_id
1 'polypeptide(L)'
;DAQSPAGAISCTAPFVFGSNPADPVCSSFLVAGMQAALHAGNLDLVREGFGAWRAWEDFLLSRSRDFIVDYSYYGDWAGPDYACEQSPEPTPRSVVTPGEFMSTGYSFLNCRLLSEFAGMLGDDAAAETYRALAERVRDAM
;
A
#
# COMPACT_ATOMS: atom_id res chain seq x y z
N ASP A 1 -11.34 11.64 -4.32
CA ASP A 1 -11.51 12.95 -3.65
C ASP A 1 -10.45 13.28 -2.60
N ALA A 2 -9.98 12.31 -1.79
CA ALA A 2 -8.93 12.55 -0.78
C ALA A 2 -7.49 12.27 -1.28
N GLN A 3 -7.32 11.77 -2.51
CA GLN A 3 -6.01 11.54 -3.12
C GLN A 3 -5.48 12.82 -3.76
N SER A 4 -4.25 13.18 -3.45
CA SER A 4 -3.57 14.34 -4.01
C SER A 4 -3.18 14.13 -5.49
N PRO A 5 -2.85 15.21 -6.23
CA PRO A 5 -2.33 15.09 -7.59
C PRO A 5 -1.04 14.27 -7.71
N ALA A 6 -0.26 14.16 -6.63
CA ALA A 6 0.96 13.35 -6.58
C ALA A 6 0.68 11.86 -6.29
N GLY A 7 -0.59 11.45 -6.15
CA GLY A 7 -0.97 10.07 -5.87
C GLY A 7 -1.00 9.71 -4.37
N ALA A 8 -0.48 10.58 -3.49
CA ALA A 8 -0.59 10.39 -2.05
C ALA A 8 -2.04 10.40 -1.56
N ILE A 9 -2.38 9.48 -0.66
CA ILE A 9 -3.67 9.43 0.06
C ILE A 9 -3.48 9.90 1.51
N SER A 10 -4.58 10.19 2.21
CA SER A 10 -4.61 10.45 3.65
C SER A 10 -5.01 9.22 4.46
N CYS A 11 -4.65 9.15 5.75
CA CYS A 11 -5.00 8.02 6.62
C CYS A 11 -6.51 7.81 6.78
N THR A 12 -7.30 8.88 6.64
CA THR A 12 -8.77 8.85 6.72
C THR A 12 -9.38 9.49 5.48
N ALA A 13 -10.55 8.99 5.06
CA ALA A 13 -11.34 9.52 3.95
C ALA A 13 -12.82 9.61 4.34
N PRO A 14 -13.42 10.82 4.45
CA PRO A 14 -12.80 12.15 4.32
C PRO A 14 -11.68 12.38 5.33
N PHE A 15 -10.71 13.25 5.00
CA PHE A 15 -9.59 13.53 5.89
C PHE A 15 -10.01 14.40 7.07
N VAL A 16 -10.04 13.80 8.24
CA VAL A 16 -10.35 14.49 9.52
C VAL A 16 -9.22 14.30 10.53
N PHE A 17 -8.49 13.17 10.46
CA PHE A 17 -7.44 12.84 11.41
C PHE A 17 -6.39 11.90 10.79
N GLY A 18 -5.17 11.93 11.34
CA GLY A 18 -4.03 11.11 10.92
C GLY A 18 -3.05 11.85 10.01
N SER A 19 -2.23 11.09 9.29
CA SER A 19 -1.19 11.62 8.41
C SER A 19 -1.70 11.85 6.99
N ASN A 20 -1.03 12.78 6.30
CA ASN A 20 -1.15 13.01 4.87
C ASN A 20 0.27 13.40 4.34
N PRO A 21 1.00 12.51 3.66
CA PRO A 21 0.56 11.20 3.14
C PRO A 21 0.26 10.17 4.24
N ALA A 22 -0.56 9.18 3.91
CA ALA A 22 -0.84 8.03 4.77
C ALA A 22 0.39 7.13 4.93
N ASP A 23 0.34 6.26 5.93
CA ASP A 23 1.33 5.19 6.07
C ASP A 23 1.28 4.25 4.84
N PRO A 24 2.41 3.73 4.35
CA PRO A 24 2.42 2.77 3.25
C PRO A 24 1.58 1.52 3.50
N VAL A 25 1.35 1.13 4.76
CA VAL A 25 0.45 0.01 5.09
C VAL A 25 -1.02 0.29 4.72
N CYS A 26 -1.38 1.53 4.42
CA CYS A 26 -2.72 1.91 3.99
C CYS A 26 -2.98 1.48 2.53
N SER A 27 -3.31 0.21 2.34
CA SER A 27 -3.67 -0.38 1.03
C SER A 27 -5.10 -0.94 1.00
N SER A 28 -5.91 -0.61 2.02
CA SER A 28 -7.28 -1.12 2.22
C SER A 28 -8.21 -0.87 1.04
N PHE A 29 -8.05 0.24 0.33
CA PHE A 29 -8.87 0.60 -0.82
C PHE A 29 -8.53 -0.21 -2.09
N LEU A 30 -7.28 -0.66 -2.25
CA LEU A 30 -6.93 -1.68 -3.25
C LEU A 30 -7.52 -3.03 -2.85
N VAL A 31 -7.33 -3.43 -1.59
CA VAL A 31 -7.86 -4.69 -1.07
C VAL A 31 -9.39 -4.75 -1.24
N ALA A 32 -10.11 -3.67 -0.92
CA ALA A 32 -11.55 -3.56 -1.12
C ALA A 32 -11.94 -3.74 -2.59
N GLY A 33 -11.18 -3.17 -3.54
CA GLY A 33 -11.36 -3.39 -4.96
C GLY A 33 -11.23 -4.87 -5.36
N MET A 34 -10.21 -5.55 -4.84
CA MET A 34 -10.04 -6.99 -5.03
C MET A 34 -11.19 -7.81 -4.45
N GLN A 35 -11.63 -7.50 -3.23
CA GLN A 35 -12.76 -8.21 -2.61
C GLN A 35 -14.06 -8.00 -3.41
N ALA A 36 -14.30 -6.79 -3.94
CA ALA A 36 -15.45 -6.50 -4.78
C ALA A 36 -15.42 -7.30 -6.11
N ALA A 37 -14.25 -7.42 -6.73
CA ALA A 37 -14.07 -8.24 -7.91
C ALA A 37 -14.31 -9.73 -7.61
N LEU A 38 -13.67 -10.28 -6.58
CA LEU A 38 -13.73 -11.70 -6.25
C LEU A 38 -15.12 -12.17 -5.81
N HIS A 39 -15.81 -11.37 -4.99
CA HIS A 39 -17.05 -11.80 -4.34
C HIS A 39 -18.32 -11.30 -5.04
N ALA A 40 -18.23 -10.22 -5.83
CA ALA A 40 -19.37 -9.64 -6.53
C ALA A 40 -19.18 -9.54 -8.05
N GLY A 41 -18.02 -9.94 -8.58
CA GLY A 41 -17.72 -9.79 -10.01
C GLY A 41 -17.67 -8.33 -10.48
N ASN A 42 -17.51 -7.37 -9.55
CA ASN A 42 -17.63 -5.95 -9.85
C ASN A 42 -16.35 -5.39 -10.50
N LEU A 43 -16.18 -5.65 -11.79
CA LEU A 43 -15.05 -5.14 -12.58
C LEU A 43 -15.17 -3.65 -12.91
N ASP A 44 -16.36 -3.06 -12.79
CA ASP A 44 -16.55 -1.63 -13.04
C ASP A 44 -15.88 -0.80 -11.94
N LEU A 45 -15.98 -1.22 -10.68
CA LEU A 45 -15.24 -0.62 -9.57
C LEU A 45 -13.72 -0.76 -9.76
N VAL A 46 -13.25 -1.92 -10.24
CA VAL A 46 -11.83 -2.12 -10.57
C VAL A 46 -11.38 -1.14 -11.65
N ARG A 47 -12.17 -1.00 -12.73
CA ARG A 47 -11.87 -0.09 -13.83
C ARG A 47 -11.82 1.37 -13.39
N GLU A 48 -12.76 1.79 -12.53
CA GLU A 48 -12.82 3.13 -11.97
C GLU A 48 -11.63 3.42 -11.02
N GLY A 49 -11.31 2.46 -10.15
CA GLY A 49 -10.28 2.62 -9.12
C GLY A 49 -8.85 2.47 -9.62
N PHE A 50 -8.61 1.73 -10.71
CA PHE A 50 -7.29 1.33 -11.16
C PHE A 50 -6.29 2.50 -11.29
N GLY A 51 -6.73 3.63 -11.86
CA GLY A 51 -5.88 4.81 -12.01
C GLY A 51 -5.43 5.41 -10.68
N ALA A 52 -6.33 5.47 -9.69
CA ALA A 52 -6.04 5.97 -8.35
C ALA A 52 -5.11 5.02 -7.59
N TRP A 53 -5.33 3.71 -7.71
CA TRP A 53 -4.49 2.69 -7.08
C TRP A 53 -3.06 2.68 -7.62
N ARG A 54 -2.92 2.82 -8.94
CA ARG A 54 -1.60 3.03 -9.57
C ARG A 54 -0.93 4.28 -9.00
N ALA A 55 -1.64 5.41 -8.94
CA ALA A 55 -1.05 6.66 -8.48
C ALA A 55 -0.55 6.56 -7.03
N TRP A 56 -1.21 5.77 -6.18
CA TRP A 56 -0.72 5.49 -4.83
C TRP A 56 0.58 4.70 -4.85
N GLU A 57 0.67 3.64 -5.66
CA GLU A 57 1.91 2.87 -5.76
C GLU A 57 3.05 3.69 -6.37
N ASP A 58 2.78 4.48 -7.42
CA ASP A 58 3.76 5.41 -8.00
C ASP A 58 4.28 6.41 -6.95
N PHE A 59 3.40 6.89 -6.06
CA PHE A 59 3.80 7.72 -4.93
C PHE A 59 4.72 6.96 -3.96
N LEU A 60 4.37 5.73 -3.59
CA LEU A 60 5.22 4.91 -2.71
C LEU A 60 6.60 4.66 -3.32
N LEU A 61 6.68 4.33 -4.61
CA LEU A 61 7.95 4.16 -5.33
C LEU A 61 8.77 5.45 -5.39
N SER A 62 8.13 6.61 -5.50
CA SER A 62 8.81 7.91 -5.41
C SER A 62 9.39 8.19 -4.02
N ARG A 63 8.87 7.47 -3.01
CA ARG A 63 9.31 7.45 -1.62
C ARG A 63 10.08 6.17 -1.30
N SER A 64 10.77 5.61 -2.29
CA SER A 64 11.63 4.43 -2.12
C SER A 64 13.07 4.72 -2.52
N ARG A 65 14.01 4.04 -1.85
CA ARG A 65 15.42 3.94 -2.24
C ARG A 65 15.70 2.48 -2.55
N ASP A 66 16.17 2.19 -3.76
CA ASP A 66 16.44 0.83 -4.22
C ASP A 66 15.27 -0.15 -3.97
N PHE A 67 14.04 0.31 -4.26
CA PHE A 67 12.77 -0.43 -4.03
C PHE A 67 12.37 -0.66 -2.57
N ILE A 68 13.10 -0.08 -1.61
CA ILE A 68 12.72 -0.06 -0.19
C ILE A 68 12.03 1.25 0.15
N VAL A 69 10.80 1.20 0.67
CA VAL A 69 10.03 2.39 1.06
C VAL A 69 10.69 3.08 2.26
N ASP A 70 10.91 4.39 2.16
CA ASP A 70 11.78 5.16 3.05
C ASP A 70 11.10 5.76 4.28
N TYR A 71 9.83 5.41 4.51
CA TYR A 71 9.04 5.97 5.61
C TYR A 71 8.01 4.98 6.14
N SER A 72 7.72 5.10 7.44
CA SER A 72 6.71 4.33 8.15
C SER A 72 6.29 5.05 9.44
N TYR A 73 4.99 5.10 9.72
CA TYR A 73 4.39 5.75 10.88
C TYR A 73 3.80 4.74 11.87
N TYR A 74 3.06 3.75 11.36
CA TYR A 74 2.32 2.74 12.11
C TYR A 74 2.98 1.37 11.97
N GLY A 75 3.24 0.91 10.74
CA GLY A 75 3.78 -0.42 10.47
C GLY A 75 2.90 -1.54 11.04
N ASP A 76 3.53 -2.47 11.76
CA ASP A 76 2.86 -3.57 12.47
C ASP A 76 2.24 -3.07 13.79
N TRP A 77 1.10 -2.40 13.67
CA TRP A 77 0.51 -1.61 14.75
C TRP A 77 -0.17 -2.47 15.82
N ALA A 78 0.05 -2.11 17.09
CA ALA A 78 -0.64 -2.64 18.26
C ALA A 78 -0.50 -4.16 18.44
N GLY A 79 0.72 -4.67 18.26
CA GLY A 79 1.09 -6.01 18.67
C GLY A 79 1.02 -6.24 20.19
N PRO A 80 1.33 -7.45 20.67
CA PRO A 80 1.46 -7.72 22.10
C PRO A 80 2.43 -6.74 22.79
N ASP A 81 2.20 -6.43 24.07
CA ASP A 81 2.98 -5.41 24.81
C ASP A 81 4.52 -5.58 24.69
N TYR A 82 5.00 -6.82 24.76
CA TYR A 82 6.44 -7.13 24.62
C TYR A 82 7.04 -6.78 23.25
N ALA A 83 6.20 -6.61 22.22
CA ALA A 83 6.57 -6.32 20.85
C ALA A 83 6.43 -4.82 20.51
N CYS A 84 5.94 -4.02 21.44
CA CYS A 84 5.67 -2.59 21.28
C CYS A 84 6.79 -1.73 21.89
N GLU A 85 6.93 -0.50 21.40
CA GLU A 85 7.87 0.49 21.93
C GLU A 85 7.47 0.91 23.34
N GLN A 86 8.39 0.82 24.29
CA GLN A 86 8.12 1.06 25.72
C GLN A 86 8.75 2.36 26.25
N SER A 87 9.60 3.02 25.46
CA SER A 87 10.37 4.20 25.88
C SER A 87 10.39 5.24 24.75
N PRO A 88 10.19 6.54 25.03
CA PRO A 88 10.09 7.17 26.35
C PRO A 88 8.76 6.94 27.08
N GLU A 89 7.69 6.64 26.34
CA GLU A 89 6.39 6.20 26.85
C GLU A 89 5.92 5.01 26.00
N PRO A 90 5.07 4.12 26.54
CA PRO A 90 4.53 3.02 25.75
C PRO A 90 3.75 3.52 24.53
N THR A 91 4.14 3.07 23.34
CA THR A 91 3.43 3.33 22.09
C THR A 91 3.10 2.00 21.41
N PRO A 92 2.03 1.92 20.61
CA PRO A 92 1.67 0.70 19.88
C PRO A 92 2.57 0.44 18.64
N ARG A 93 3.67 1.18 18.48
CA ARG A 93 4.64 0.98 17.39
C ARG A 93 5.41 -0.31 17.65
N SER A 94 5.52 -1.18 16.65
CA SER A 94 6.34 -2.40 16.75
C SER A 94 7.83 -2.09 16.87
N VAL A 95 8.50 -2.82 17.77
CA VAL A 95 9.98 -2.86 17.90
C VAL A 95 10.57 -4.16 17.37
N VAL A 96 9.73 -5.15 17.06
CA VAL A 96 10.16 -6.47 16.55
C VAL A 96 10.00 -6.59 15.04
N THR A 97 9.12 -5.81 14.44
CA THR A 97 8.88 -5.75 13.00
C THR A 97 9.29 -4.37 12.49
N PRO A 98 10.39 -4.25 11.72
CA PRO A 98 10.82 -2.97 11.20
C PRO A 98 9.74 -2.29 10.34
N GLY A 99 9.55 -0.98 10.53
CA GLY A 99 8.55 -0.21 9.77
C GLY A 99 8.79 -0.24 8.26
N GLU A 100 10.04 -0.08 7.82
CA GLU A 100 10.42 -0.15 6.40
C GLU A 100 10.12 -1.54 5.79
N PHE A 101 10.27 -2.62 6.57
CA PHE A 101 9.91 -3.97 6.12
C PHE A 101 8.41 -4.07 5.86
N MET A 102 7.58 -3.58 6.79
CA MET A 102 6.12 -3.55 6.60
C MET A 102 5.73 -2.66 5.42
N SER A 103 6.25 -1.45 5.38
CA SER A 103 5.93 -0.48 4.34
C SER A 103 6.32 -0.96 2.94
N THR A 104 7.48 -1.60 2.80
CA THR A 104 7.93 -2.21 1.53
C THR A 104 7.11 -3.45 1.18
N GLY A 105 6.76 -4.28 2.18
CA GLY A 105 5.87 -5.43 1.97
C GLY A 105 4.47 -5.04 1.46
N TYR A 106 3.96 -3.87 1.86
CA TYR A 106 2.70 -3.34 1.33
C TYR A 106 2.83 -2.75 -0.07
N SER A 107 3.96 -2.13 -0.43
CA SER A 107 4.27 -1.79 -1.83
C SER A 107 4.33 -3.05 -2.71
N PHE A 108 4.96 -4.13 -2.23
CA PHE A 108 4.91 -5.43 -2.90
C PHE A 108 3.48 -5.95 -3.10
N LEU A 109 2.65 -5.90 -2.05
CA LEU A 109 1.24 -6.29 -2.13
C LEU A 109 0.49 -5.45 -3.17
N ASN A 110 0.69 -4.13 -3.18
CA ASN A 110 0.06 -3.24 -4.15
C ASN A 110 0.48 -3.57 -5.59
N CYS A 111 1.76 -3.81 -5.84
CA CYS A 111 2.24 -4.26 -7.14
C CYS A 111 1.55 -5.57 -7.57
N ARG A 112 1.43 -6.54 -6.66
CA ARG A 112 0.70 -7.79 -6.94
C ARG A 112 -0.77 -7.52 -7.26
N LEU A 113 -1.46 -6.71 -6.46
CA LEU A 113 -2.87 -6.36 -6.70
C LEU A 113 -3.06 -5.63 -8.03
N LEU A 114 -2.22 -4.65 -8.35
CA LEU A 114 -2.25 -3.92 -9.61
C LEU A 114 -2.00 -4.82 -10.81
N SER A 115 -1.11 -5.80 -10.69
CA SER A 115 -0.91 -6.84 -11.72
C SER A 115 -2.18 -7.65 -11.96
N GLU A 116 -2.87 -8.07 -10.90
CA GLU A 116 -4.11 -8.84 -11.02
C GLU A 116 -5.25 -7.99 -11.60
N PHE A 117 -5.40 -6.73 -11.15
CA PHE A 117 -6.41 -5.81 -11.68
C PHE A 117 -6.21 -5.53 -13.16
N ALA A 118 -4.98 -5.28 -13.59
CA ALA A 118 -4.66 -5.09 -15.00
C ALA A 118 -5.06 -6.33 -15.82
N GLY A 119 -4.77 -7.53 -15.34
CA GLY A 119 -5.20 -8.79 -15.97
C GLY A 119 -6.73 -8.91 -16.07
N MET A 120 -7.47 -8.58 -14.99
CA MET A 120 -8.93 -8.56 -15.00
C MET A 120 -9.52 -7.56 -16.00
N LEU A 121 -8.80 -6.48 -16.28
CA LEU A 121 -9.19 -5.45 -17.24
C LEU A 121 -8.71 -5.75 -18.68
N GLY A 122 -7.94 -6.82 -18.89
CA GLY A 122 -7.37 -7.19 -20.19
C GLY A 122 -6.18 -6.33 -20.62
N ASP A 123 -5.50 -5.66 -19.68
CA ASP A 123 -4.28 -4.90 -19.93
C ASP A 123 -3.04 -5.73 -19.56
N ASP A 124 -2.67 -6.65 -20.46
CA ASP A 124 -1.54 -7.56 -20.25
C ASP A 124 -0.20 -6.82 -20.06
N ALA A 125 -0.04 -5.66 -20.69
CA ALA A 125 1.18 -4.85 -20.59
C ALA A 125 1.34 -4.23 -19.19
N ALA A 126 0.26 -3.66 -18.65
CA ALA A 126 0.26 -3.18 -17.27
C ALA A 126 0.42 -4.35 -16.28
N ALA A 127 -0.21 -5.49 -16.55
CA ALA A 127 -0.08 -6.68 -15.71
C ALA A 127 1.38 -7.15 -15.61
N GLU A 128 2.08 -7.26 -16.74
CA GLU A 128 3.51 -7.58 -16.77
C GLU A 128 4.35 -6.54 -16.02
N THR A 129 4.06 -5.25 -16.24
CA THR A 129 4.80 -4.15 -15.60
C THR A 129 4.78 -4.26 -14.08
N TYR A 130 3.59 -4.43 -13.49
CA TYR A 130 3.48 -4.54 -12.03
C TYR A 130 3.96 -5.87 -11.48
N ARG A 131 3.84 -6.96 -12.24
CA ARG A 131 4.44 -8.23 -11.85
C ARG A 131 5.95 -8.12 -11.77
N ALA A 132 6.59 -7.56 -12.80
CA ALA A 132 8.04 -7.34 -12.78
C ALA A 132 8.46 -6.38 -11.66
N LEU A 133 7.66 -5.35 -11.37
CA LEU A 133 7.92 -4.45 -10.25
C LEU A 133 7.83 -5.16 -8.89
N ALA A 134 6.80 -6.00 -8.69
CA ALA A 134 6.66 -6.80 -7.48
C ALA A 134 7.90 -7.68 -7.24
N GLU A 135 8.44 -8.31 -8.29
CA GLU A 135 9.67 -9.10 -8.19
C GLU A 135 10.87 -8.25 -7.73
N ARG A 136 11.01 -7.03 -8.25
CA ARG A 136 12.09 -6.10 -7.83
C ARG A 136 11.96 -5.67 -6.37
N VAL A 137 10.74 -5.38 -5.92
CA VAL A 137 10.48 -5.04 -4.52
C VAL A 137 10.77 -6.24 -3.61
N ARG A 138 10.36 -7.44 -4.01
CA ARG A 138 10.66 -8.68 -3.27
C ARG A 138 12.16 -8.92 -3.16
N ASP A 139 12.90 -8.79 -4.26
CA ASP A 139 14.33 -9.08 -4.30
C ASP A 139 15.18 -8.04 -3.56
N ALA A 140 14.62 -6.87 -3.26
CA ALA A 140 15.27 -5.83 -2.47
C ALA A 140 15.17 -6.08 -0.95
N MET A 141 14.16 -6.84 -0.50
CA MET A 141 13.91 -7.18 0.92
C MET A 141 14.70 -8.40 1.37
#